data_AF-A0A1C5PLW1-F1
#
_entry.id   AF-A0A1C5PLW1-F1
#
_cell.length_a   1.000
_cell.length_b   1.000
_cell.length_c   1.000
_cell.angle_alpha   90.00
_cell.angle_beta   90.00
_cell.angle_gamma   90.00
#
_symmetry.space_group_name_H-M   'P 1'
#
loop_
_entity.id
_entity.type
_entity.pdbx_description
1 polymer ?
#
loop_
_entity_poly.entity_id
_entity_poly.type
_entity_poly.pdbx_seq_one_letter_code
_entity_poly.pdbx_strand_id
1 'polypeptide(L)'
;MNAMLIVAIVIAVIGIIPVIIRKKLLKIYLTLLQNNDIKAIEDLIATKLAKICIPSFNREYLLLNAYLKLNDDKQIDTQVNNIIDHVPMNSKQKSVLAKSVFYIYVDKKNAPMIDRLLEMVSTTNDHALYRQMDMVNDTLISGGIKYFDELKSDLENTEYTKNNADTPYLEFLLSVIYKNMGNESKSKEYRNKALEDSKGTVYESLIKSQN
;
A
#
# COMPACT_ATOMS: atom_id res chain seq x y z
N MET A 1 9.01 -5.10 -52.05
CA MET A 1 9.24 -4.67 -50.65
C MET A 1 10.19 -5.68 -50.02
N ASN A 2 11.42 -5.30 -49.66
CA ASN A 2 12.42 -6.25 -49.15
C ASN A 2 11.91 -6.93 -47.87
N ALA A 3 12.09 -8.24 -47.73
CA ALA A 3 11.63 -9.01 -46.56
C ALA A 3 12.08 -8.39 -45.22
N MET A 4 13.28 -7.82 -45.17
CA MET A 4 13.80 -7.05 -44.02
C MET A 4 12.95 -5.84 -43.65
N LEU A 5 12.38 -5.13 -44.64
CA LEU A 5 11.50 -3.98 -44.41
C LEU A 5 10.15 -4.44 -43.85
N ILE A 6 9.63 -5.59 -44.32
CA ILE A 6 8.38 -6.18 -43.81
C ILE A 6 8.55 -6.59 -42.35
N VAL A 7 9.65 -7.26 -42.02
CA VAL A 7 9.96 -7.68 -40.65
C VAL A 7 10.11 -6.47 -39.71
N ALA A 8 10.81 -5.42 -40.15
CA ALA A 8 10.94 -4.20 -39.36
C ALA A 8 9.59 -3.52 -39.09
N ILE A 9 8.70 -3.46 -40.09
CA ILE A 9 7.34 -2.92 -39.92
C ILE A 9 6.53 -3.77 -38.94
N VAL A 10 6.60 -5.09 -39.04
CA VAL A 10 5.87 -6.00 -38.14
C VAL A 10 6.34 -5.84 -36.69
N ILE A 11 7.65 -5.73 -36.45
CA ILE A 11 8.20 -5.48 -35.10
C ILE A 11 7.75 -4.13 -34.57
N ALA A 12 7.79 -3.07 -35.40
CA ALA A 12 7.33 -1.74 -35.01
C ALA A 12 5.83 -1.72 -34.69
N VAL A 13 5.01 -2.41 -35.48
CA VAL A 13 3.56 -2.58 -35.27
C VAL A 13 3.30 -3.32 -33.95
N ILE A 14 4.00 -4.43 -33.70
CA ILE A 14 3.88 -5.22 -32.46
C ILE A 14 4.36 -4.43 -31.24
N GLY A 15 5.38 -3.58 -31.37
CA GLY A 15 5.91 -2.79 -30.27
C GLY A 15 5.07 -1.54 -29.95
N ILE A 16 4.69 -0.76 -30.97
CA ILE A 16 4.13 0.59 -30.80
C ILE A 16 2.61 0.54 -30.58
N ILE A 17 1.89 -0.30 -31.34
CA ILE A 17 0.43 -0.31 -31.29
C ILE A 17 -0.10 -0.72 -29.90
N PRO A 18 0.41 -1.78 -29.23
CA PRO A 18 -0.03 -2.12 -27.88
C PRO A 18 0.18 -0.99 -26.88
N VAL A 19 1.25 -0.20 -27.01
CA VAL A 19 1.52 0.96 -26.14
C VAL A 19 0.47 2.06 -26.33
N ILE A 20 0.11 2.38 -27.58
CA ILE A 20 -0.93 3.37 -27.88
C ILE A 20 -2.29 2.91 -27.36
N ILE A 21 -2.63 1.64 -27.59
CA ILE A 21 -3.88 1.04 -27.12
C ILE A 21 -3.93 1.03 -25.59
N ARG A 22 -2.85 0.62 -24.93
CA ARG A 22 -2.73 0.66 -23.47
C ARG A 22 -3.02 2.07 -22.93
N LYS A 23 -2.47 3.12 -23.54
CA LYS A 23 -2.76 4.51 -23.15
C LYS A 23 -4.26 4.84 -23.29
N LYS A 24 -4.93 4.39 -24.35
CA LYS A 24 -6.37 4.58 -24.52
C LYS A 24 -7.18 3.81 -23.46
N LEU A 25 -6.85 2.54 -23.21
CA LEU A 25 -7.49 1.72 -22.19
C LEU A 25 -7.36 2.35 -20.80
N LEU A 26 -6.17 2.86 -20.45
CA LEU A 26 -5.96 3.54 -19.18
C LEU A 26 -6.78 4.84 -19.05
N LYS A 27 -6.96 5.60 -20.13
CA LYS A 27 -7.85 6.77 -20.13
C LYS A 27 -9.30 6.38 -19.88
N ILE A 28 -9.79 5.32 -20.54
CA ILE A 28 -11.14 4.79 -20.32
C ILE A 28 -11.29 4.35 -18.86
N TYR A 29 -10.34 3.57 -18.35
CA TYR A 29 -10.32 3.15 -16.95
C TYR A 29 -10.44 4.34 -15.99
N LEU A 30 -9.66 5.42 -16.21
CA LEU A 30 -9.72 6.60 -15.34
C LEU A 30 -11.10 7.27 -15.35
N THR A 31 -11.74 7.37 -16.51
CA THR A 31 -13.11 7.89 -16.61
C THR A 31 -14.12 7.00 -15.87
N LEU A 32 -14.03 5.68 -16.05
CA LEU A 32 -14.90 4.73 -15.34
C LEU A 32 -14.68 4.78 -13.82
N LEU A 33 -13.41 4.87 -13.40
CA LEU A 33 -13.03 5.00 -12.01
C LEU A 33 -13.60 6.28 -11.41
N GLN A 34 -13.53 7.41 -12.11
CA GLN A 34 -14.14 8.67 -11.66
C GLN A 34 -15.65 8.54 -11.46
N ASN A 35 -16.33 7.82 -12.35
CA ASN A 35 -17.77 7.58 -12.29
C ASN A 35 -18.18 6.46 -11.33
N ASN A 36 -17.23 5.80 -10.65
CA ASN A 36 -17.46 4.65 -9.78
C ASN A 36 -18.14 3.45 -10.50
N ASP A 37 -17.95 3.31 -11.81
CA ASP A 37 -18.56 2.24 -12.60
C ASP A 37 -17.70 0.97 -12.57
N ILE A 38 -17.78 0.24 -11.46
CA ILE A 38 -16.97 -0.96 -11.22
C ILE A 38 -17.24 -2.05 -12.24
N LYS A 39 -18.51 -2.28 -12.58
CA LYS A 39 -18.87 -3.31 -13.56
C LYS A 39 -18.23 -3.04 -14.91
N ALA A 40 -18.26 -1.78 -15.38
CA ALA A 40 -17.57 -1.42 -16.61
C ALA A 40 -16.04 -1.56 -16.50
N ILE A 41 -15.45 -1.33 -15.33
CA ILE A 41 -14.02 -1.57 -15.09
C ILE A 41 -13.68 -3.07 -15.18
N GLU A 42 -14.48 -3.93 -14.53
CA GLU A 42 -14.35 -5.39 -14.60
C GLU A 42 -14.44 -5.87 -16.06
N ASP A 43 -15.46 -5.41 -16.79
CA ASP A 43 -15.67 -5.74 -18.20
C ASP A 43 -14.49 -5.27 -19.08
N LEU A 44 -14.01 -4.04 -18.87
CA LEU A 44 -12.86 -3.47 -19.59
C LEU A 44 -11.60 -4.31 -19.38
N ILE A 45 -11.33 -4.68 -18.12
CA ILE A 45 -10.18 -5.48 -17.70
C ILE A 45 -10.27 -6.90 -18.26
N ALA A 46 -11.47 -7.47 -18.33
CA ALA A 46 -11.69 -8.82 -18.85
C ALA A 46 -11.46 -8.93 -20.38
N THR A 47 -11.48 -7.82 -21.13
CA THR A 47 -11.32 -7.83 -22.58
C THR A 47 -10.01 -8.47 -23.04
N LYS A 48 -10.04 -9.15 -24.20
CA LYS A 48 -8.83 -9.71 -24.84
C LYS A 48 -7.78 -8.63 -25.09
N LEU A 49 -8.22 -7.44 -25.49
CA LEU A 49 -7.34 -6.31 -25.77
C LEU A 49 -6.61 -5.83 -24.51
N ALA A 50 -7.31 -5.71 -23.38
CA ALA A 50 -6.67 -5.39 -22.10
C ALA A 50 -5.67 -6.48 -21.68
N LYS A 51 -6.01 -7.76 -21.84
CA LYS A 51 -5.11 -8.88 -21.52
C LYS A 51 -3.82 -8.88 -22.36
N ILE A 52 -3.90 -8.44 -23.62
CA ILE A 52 -2.73 -8.33 -24.51
C ILE A 52 -1.90 -7.08 -24.18
N CYS A 53 -2.55 -5.93 -23.97
CA CYS A 53 -1.88 -4.64 -23.88
C CYS A 53 -1.46 -4.24 -22.46
N ILE A 54 -2.05 -4.86 -21.43
CA ILE A 54 -1.80 -4.53 -20.02
C ILE A 54 -1.19 -5.76 -19.32
N PRO A 55 0.01 -5.63 -18.74
CA PRO A 55 0.63 -6.72 -17.97
C PRO A 55 -0.29 -7.24 -16.87
N SER A 56 -0.18 -8.53 -16.54
CA SER A 56 -1.10 -9.20 -15.62
C SER A 56 -1.23 -8.49 -14.28
N PHE A 57 -0.11 -8.23 -13.59
CA PHE A 57 -0.12 -7.47 -12.34
C PHE A 57 -0.79 -6.10 -12.48
N ASN A 58 -0.42 -5.32 -13.49
CA ASN A 58 -0.99 -3.99 -13.67
C ASN A 58 -2.52 -4.04 -13.84
N ARG A 59 -3.03 -5.05 -14.52
CA ARG A 59 -4.46 -5.22 -14.73
C ARG A 59 -5.19 -5.58 -13.44
N GLU A 60 -4.69 -6.57 -12.71
CA GLU A 60 -5.28 -6.96 -11.42
C GLU A 60 -5.17 -5.85 -10.37
N TYR A 61 -4.08 -5.08 -10.40
CA TYR A 61 -3.87 -3.94 -9.52
C TYR A 61 -4.78 -2.75 -9.84
N LEU A 62 -5.15 -2.53 -11.12
CA LEU A 62 -6.16 -1.53 -11.47
C LEU A 62 -7.53 -1.90 -10.89
N LEU A 63 -7.90 -3.18 -10.93
CA LEU A 63 -9.14 -3.64 -10.33
C LEU A 63 -9.12 -3.46 -8.79
N LEU A 64 -8.00 -3.82 -8.15
CA LEU A 64 -7.81 -3.56 -6.71
C LEU A 64 -7.99 -2.07 -6.37
N ASN A 65 -7.38 -1.16 -7.13
CA ASN A 65 -7.53 0.28 -6.90
C ASN A 65 -8.98 0.76 -7.03
N ALA A 66 -9.77 0.14 -7.91
CA ALA A 66 -11.19 0.46 -8.03
C ALA A 66 -11.97 0.03 -6.77
N TYR A 67 -11.72 -1.17 -6.24
CA TYR A 67 -12.33 -1.62 -4.98
C TYR A 67 -11.88 -0.81 -3.78
N LEU A 68 -10.58 -0.45 -3.71
CA LEU A 68 -10.04 0.43 -2.67
C LEU A 68 -10.74 1.80 -2.68
N LYS A 69 -10.99 2.38 -3.85
CA LYS A 69 -11.69 3.67 -3.97
C LYS A 69 -13.10 3.64 -3.37
N LEU A 70 -13.79 2.50 -3.44
CA LEU A 70 -15.15 2.33 -2.94
C LEU A 70 -15.23 1.77 -1.53
N ASN A 71 -14.10 1.45 -0.89
CA ASN A 71 -14.04 0.75 0.39
C ASN A 71 -14.87 -0.55 0.39
N ASP A 72 -14.86 -1.30 -0.72
CA ASP A 72 -15.53 -2.60 -0.80
C ASP A 72 -14.64 -3.69 -0.19
N ASP A 73 -14.74 -3.84 1.13
CA ASP A 73 -13.87 -4.73 1.92
C ASP A 73 -13.81 -6.16 1.39
N LYS A 74 -14.96 -6.70 0.95
CA LYS A 74 -15.05 -8.08 0.47
C LYS A 74 -14.30 -8.24 -0.85
N GLN A 75 -14.48 -7.30 -1.77
CA GLN A 75 -13.80 -7.34 -3.06
C GLN A 75 -12.31 -7.02 -2.94
N ILE A 76 -11.93 -6.14 -2.01
CA ILE A 76 -10.52 -5.90 -1.65
C ILE A 76 -9.87 -7.21 -1.20
N ASP A 77 -10.47 -7.91 -0.23
CA ASP A 77 -9.90 -9.15 0.31
C ASP A 77 -9.79 -10.26 -0.75
N THR A 78 -10.82 -10.39 -1.58
CA THR A 78 -10.81 -11.34 -2.70
C THR A 78 -9.69 -11.01 -3.70
N GLN A 79 -9.56 -9.74 -4.09
CA GLN A 79 -8.60 -9.32 -5.09
C GLN A 79 -7.16 -9.37 -4.57
N VAL A 80 -6.91 -9.03 -3.30
CA VAL A 80 -5.58 -9.14 -2.68
C VAL A 80 -5.12 -10.59 -2.67
N ASN A 81 -5.96 -11.53 -2.21
CA ASN A 81 -5.63 -12.95 -2.24
C ASN A 81 -5.37 -13.43 -3.67
N ASN A 82 -6.22 -13.06 -4.63
CA ASN A 82 -6.01 -13.40 -6.03
C ASN A 82 -4.64 -12.94 -6.56
N ILE A 83 -4.24 -11.69 -6.24
CA ILE A 83 -2.93 -11.16 -6.66
C ILE A 83 -1.79 -11.94 -5.99
N ILE A 84 -1.84 -12.13 -4.67
CA ILE A 84 -0.77 -12.81 -3.93
C ILE A 84 -0.60 -14.26 -4.40
N ASP A 85 -1.71 -14.98 -4.61
CA ASP A 85 -1.69 -16.42 -4.87
C ASP A 85 -1.42 -16.77 -6.34
N HIS A 86 -1.85 -15.91 -7.29
CA HIS A 86 -1.90 -16.29 -8.71
C HIS A 86 -1.16 -15.34 -9.65
N VAL A 87 -0.71 -14.17 -9.19
CA VAL A 87 -0.08 -13.17 -10.07
C VAL A 87 1.42 -13.10 -9.80
N PRO A 88 2.27 -13.47 -10.78
CA PRO A 88 3.71 -13.29 -10.66
C PRO A 88 4.06 -11.81 -10.45
N MET A 89 4.84 -11.53 -9.40
CA MET A 89 5.26 -10.18 -9.03
C MET A 89 6.78 -10.10 -8.87
N ASN A 90 7.37 -9.03 -9.41
CA ASN A 90 8.73 -8.64 -9.05
C ASN A 90 8.76 -7.90 -7.71
N SER A 91 9.96 -7.67 -7.16
CA SER A 91 10.13 -7.03 -5.84
C SER A 91 9.44 -5.66 -5.74
N LYS A 92 9.49 -4.83 -6.81
CA LYS A 92 8.81 -3.53 -6.81
C LYS A 92 7.29 -3.67 -6.73
N GLN A 93 6.72 -4.63 -7.43
CA GLN A 93 5.28 -4.89 -7.43
C GLN A 93 4.79 -5.42 -6.09
N LYS A 94 5.57 -6.28 -5.44
CA LYS A 94 5.34 -6.75 -4.07
C LYS A 94 5.28 -5.57 -3.08
N SER A 95 6.28 -4.70 -3.08
CA SER A 95 6.30 -3.51 -2.22
C SER A 95 5.12 -2.57 -2.47
N VAL A 96 4.77 -2.35 -3.75
CA VAL A 96 3.61 -1.53 -4.12
C VAL A 96 2.30 -2.13 -3.60
N LEU A 97 2.07 -3.43 -3.79
CA LEU A 97 0.87 -4.10 -3.28
C LEU A 97 0.79 -3.98 -1.76
N ALA A 98 1.85 -4.37 -1.05
CA ALA A 98 1.89 -4.33 0.41
C ALA A 98 1.59 -2.94 0.95
N LYS A 99 2.28 -1.90 0.42
CA LYS A 99 2.07 -0.52 0.83
C LYS A 99 0.61 -0.05 0.68
N SER A 100 -0.09 -0.52 -0.35
CA SER A 100 -1.45 -0.09 -0.63
C SER A 100 -2.52 -0.73 0.26
N VAL A 101 -2.25 -1.90 0.83
CA VAL A 101 -3.28 -2.65 1.58
C VAL A 101 -2.91 -2.93 3.04
N PHE A 102 -1.65 -2.70 3.43
CA PHE A 102 -1.17 -3.02 4.78
C PHE A 102 -2.03 -2.39 5.88
N TYR A 103 -2.25 -1.08 5.83
CA TYR A 103 -3.02 -0.40 6.87
C TYR A 103 -4.50 -0.81 6.93
N ILE A 104 -5.08 -1.26 5.81
CA ILE A 104 -6.44 -1.83 5.80
C ILE A 104 -6.47 -3.10 6.66
N TYR A 105 -5.45 -3.95 6.55
CA TYR A 105 -5.37 -5.17 7.34
C TYR A 105 -4.97 -4.93 8.79
N VAL A 106 -4.20 -3.87 9.07
CA VAL A 106 -3.95 -3.38 10.44
C VAL A 106 -5.27 -2.96 11.09
N ASP A 107 -6.08 -2.15 10.42
CA ASP A 107 -7.39 -1.71 10.94
C ASP A 107 -8.35 -2.88 11.16
N LYS A 108 -8.35 -3.86 10.25
CA LYS A 108 -9.10 -5.12 10.40
C LYS A 108 -8.53 -6.06 11.47
N LYS A 109 -7.35 -5.76 12.05
CA LYS A 109 -6.58 -6.63 12.95
C LYS A 109 -6.36 -8.04 12.38
N ASN A 110 -6.16 -8.13 11.06
CA ASN A 110 -6.00 -9.40 10.37
C ASN A 110 -4.53 -9.83 10.38
N ALA A 111 -4.08 -10.36 11.52
CA ALA A 111 -2.70 -10.80 11.73
C ALA A 111 -2.21 -11.78 10.64
N PRO A 112 -2.97 -12.82 10.23
CA PRO A 112 -2.52 -13.72 9.16
C PRO A 112 -2.21 -13.01 7.83
N MET A 113 -3.01 -12.03 7.43
CA MET A 113 -2.71 -11.28 6.21
C MET A 113 -1.51 -10.34 6.40
N ILE A 114 -1.39 -9.71 7.56
CA ILE A 114 -0.25 -8.85 7.90
C ILE A 114 1.07 -9.64 7.81
N ASP A 115 1.11 -10.85 8.37
CA ASP A 115 2.27 -11.72 8.32
C ASP A 115 2.63 -12.11 6.87
N ARG A 116 1.63 -12.44 6.05
CA ARG A 116 1.83 -12.72 4.61
C ARG A 116 2.42 -11.51 3.87
N LEU A 117 1.95 -10.30 4.16
CA LEU A 117 2.48 -9.08 3.56
C LEU A 117 3.91 -8.79 4.01
N LEU A 118 4.23 -9.01 5.29
CA LEU A 118 5.59 -8.88 5.83
C LEU A 118 6.54 -9.88 5.18
N GLU A 119 6.16 -11.14 5.10
CA GLU A 119 6.92 -12.18 4.40
C GLU A 119 7.13 -11.80 2.94
N MET A 120 6.10 -11.30 2.26
CA MET A 120 6.21 -10.86 0.88
C MET A 120 7.24 -9.73 0.73
N VAL A 121 7.23 -8.72 1.60
CA VAL A 121 8.16 -7.57 1.54
C VAL A 121 9.57 -7.93 2.01
N SER A 122 9.74 -8.90 2.91
CA SER A 122 11.07 -9.36 3.37
C SER A 122 11.91 -9.94 2.22
N THR A 123 11.26 -10.47 1.18
CA THR A 123 11.91 -10.95 -0.05
C THR A 123 12.28 -9.85 -1.06
N THR A 124 12.12 -8.58 -0.68
CA THR A 124 12.42 -7.41 -1.52
C THR A 124 13.61 -6.63 -0.97
N ASN A 125 14.13 -5.68 -1.75
CA ASN A 125 15.17 -4.76 -1.30
C ASN A 125 14.59 -3.50 -0.62
N ASP A 126 13.28 -3.48 -0.32
CA ASP A 126 12.61 -2.34 0.32
C ASP A 126 12.64 -2.48 1.85
N HIS A 127 13.86 -2.41 2.41
CA HIS A 127 14.08 -2.60 3.84
C HIS A 127 13.39 -1.53 4.70
N ALA A 128 13.21 -0.32 4.17
CA ALA A 128 12.50 0.74 4.87
C ALA A 128 11.01 0.41 5.02
N LEU A 129 10.35 -0.06 3.95
CA LEU A 129 8.96 -0.51 4.01
C LEU A 129 8.81 -1.70 4.96
N TYR A 130 9.71 -2.70 4.87
CA TYR A 130 9.68 -3.84 5.78
C TYR A 130 9.76 -3.40 7.24
N ARG A 131 10.75 -2.55 7.58
CA ARG A 131 10.92 -2.04 8.95
C ARG A 131 9.69 -1.30 9.43
N GLN A 132 9.08 -0.46 8.60
CA GLN A 132 7.87 0.26 8.95
C GLN A 132 6.71 -0.70 9.25
N MET A 133 6.48 -1.69 8.38
CA MET A 133 5.43 -2.68 8.58
C MET A 133 5.67 -3.54 9.83
N ASP A 134 6.92 -3.94 10.07
CA ASP A 134 7.31 -4.77 11.22
C ASP A 134 7.11 -4.00 12.54
N MET A 135 7.46 -2.71 12.58
CA MET A 135 7.20 -1.84 13.72
C MET A 135 5.71 -1.69 14.03
N VAL A 136 4.89 -1.50 12.99
CA VAL A 136 3.43 -1.42 13.16
C VAL A 136 2.84 -2.75 13.62
N ASN A 137 3.30 -3.87 13.06
CA ASN A 137 2.85 -5.20 13.46
C ASN A 137 3.24 -5.52 14.91
N ASP A 138 4.49 -5.29 15.30
CA ASP A 138 4.96 -5.46 16.67
C ASP A 138 4.11 -4.64 17.63
N THR A 139 3.96 -3.34 17.34
CA THR A 139 3.34 -2.38 18.27
C THR A 139 1.82 -2.52 18.35
N LEU A 140 1.12 -2.50 17.21
CA LEU A 140 -0.34 -2.38 17.15
C LEU A 140 -1.06 -3.74 17.13
N ILE A 141 -0.40 -4.80 16.65
CA ILE A 141 -1.03 -6.12 16.49
C ILE A 141 -0.55 -7.09 17.56
N SER A 142 0.77 -7.18 17.75
CA SER A 142 1.37 -8.13 18.69
C SER A 142 1.40 -7.63 20.14
N GLY A 143 1.21 -6.32 20.36
CA GLY A 143 1.35 -5.71 21.69
C GLY A 143 2.81 -5.65 22.17
N GLY A 144 3.75 -5.67 21.23
CA GLY A 144 5.19 -5.66 21.46
C GLY A 144 5.74 -4.29 21.84
N ILE A 145 7.03 -4.30 22.18
CA ILE A 145 7.80 -3.14 22.63
C ILE A 145 9.17 -3.07 21.93
N LYS A 146 9.38 -3.84 20.87
CA LYS A 146 10.69 -4.08 20.24
C LYS A 146 11.38 -2.77 19.83
N TYR A 147 10.60 -1.78 19.42
CA TYR A 147 11.06 -0.50 18.89
C TYR A 147 11.10 0.62 19.94
N PHE A 148 10.93 0.32 21.23
CA PHE A 148 10.86 1.32 22.29
C PHE A 148 12.09 2.24 22.34
N ASP A 149 13.28 1.67 22.50
CA ASP A 149 14.51 2.44 22.67
C ASP A 149 14.83 3.28 21.44
N GLU A 150 14.60 2.72 20.25
CA GLU A 150 14.77 3.40 18.97
C GLU A 150 13.85 4.61 18.86
N LEU A 151 12.52 4.42 19.00
CA LEU A 151 11.55 5.49 18.87
C LEU A 151 11.73 6.57 19.93
N LYS A 152 12.06 6.17 21.16
CA LYS A 152 12.36 7.12 22.23
C LYS A 152 13.58 7.98 21.89
N SER A 153 14.66 7.37 21.42
CA SER A 153 15.87 8.08 21.02
C SER A 153 15.62 9.04 19.85
N ASP A 154 14.89 8.59 18.82
CA ASP A 154 14.55 9.40 17.65
C ASP A 154 13.69 10.62 18.04
N LEU A 155 12.71 10.42 18.92
CA LEU A 155 11.81 11.49 19.39
C LEU A 155 12.45 12.46 20.39
N GLU A 156 13.53 12.06 21.07
CA GLU A 156 14.35 12.94 21.91
C GLU A 156 15.34 13.78 21.09
N ASN A 157 15.61 13.39 19.84
CA ASN A 157 16.46 14.12 18.92
C ASN A 157 15.69 15.29 18.26
N THR A 158 16.03 16.52 18.65
CA THR A 158 15.39 17.74 18.15
C THR A 158 15.68 18.02 16.67
N GLU A 159 16.82 17.58 16.15
CA GLU A 159 17.15 17.72 14.73
C GLU A 159 16.32 16.77 13.86
N TYR A 160 16.11 15.54 14.36
CA TYR A 160 15.27 14.54 13.71
C TYR A 160 13.81 15.01 13.64
N THR A 161 13.24 15.36 14.80
CA THR A 161 11.82 15.71 14.92
C THR A 161 11.43 16.97 14.17
N LYS A 162 12.29 18.00 14.14
CA LYS A 162 12.01 19.28 13.48
C LYS A 162 11.69 19.17 11.99
N ASN A 163 12.27 18.19 11.30
CA ASN A 163 12.16 18.04 9.85
C ASN A 163 11.44 16.75 9.42
N ASN A 164 10.96 15.95 10.37
CA ASN A 164 10.33 14.67 10.06
C ASN A 164 8.80 14.79 10.11
N ALA A 165 8.17 14.71 8.93
CA ALA A 165 6.71 14.75 8.78
C ALA A 165 6.00 13.56 9.46
N ASP A 166 6.72 12.47 9.73
CA ASP A 166 6.19 11.28 10.39
C ASP A 166 6.29 11.35 11.92
N THR A 167 6.89 12.42 12.48
CA THR A 167 7.01 12.61 13.94
C THR A 167 5.70 12.35 14.70
N PRO A 168 4.54 12.90 14.29
CA PRO A 168 3.29 12.65 15.02
C PRO A 168 2.89 11.16 15.02
N TYR A 169 3.20 10.43 13.95
CA TYR A 169 2.91 9.00 13.87
C TYR A 169 3.86 8.17 14.74
N LEU A 170 5.15 8.54 14.79
CA LEU A 170 6.13 7.89 15.68
C LEU A 170 5.79 8.13 17.16
N GLU A 171 5.33 9.33 17.51
CA GLU A 171 4.83 9.64 18.86
C GLU A 171 3.60 8.80 19.20
N PHE A 172 2.69 8.62 18.25
CA PHE A 172 1.56 7.73 18.43
C PHE A 172 2.01 6.29 18.67
N LEU A 173 2.94 5.75 17.86
CA LEU A 173 3.46 4.39 18.08
C LEU A 173 4.12 4.25 19.45
N LEU A 174 4.95 5.21 19.86
CA LEU A 174 5.57 5.22 21.19
C LEU A 174 4.50 5.29 22.31
N SER A 175 3.40 6.02 22.10
CA SER A 175 2.27 6.05 23.04
C SER A 175 1.63 4.67 23.23
N VAL A 176 1.53 3.87 22.17
CA VAL A 176 1.00 2.50 22.23
C VAL A 176 2.01 1.56 22.88
N ILE A 177 3.31 1.71 22.60
CA ILE A 177 4.36 0.94 23.29
C ILE A 177 4.30 1.18 24.80
N TYR A 178 4.18 2.43 25.27
CA TYR A 178 4.01 2.70 26.70
C TYR A 178 2.75 2.06 27.27
N LYS A 179 1.65 2.01 26.51
CA LYS A 179 0.43 1.28 26.90
C LYS A 179 0.69 -0.22 27.03
N ASN A 180 1.39 -0.83 26.07
CA ASN A 180 1.78 -2.25 26.09
C ASN A 180 2.65 -2.58 27.32
N MET A 181 3.46 -1.62 27.78
CA MET A 181 4.25 -1.71 29.02
C MET A 181 3.43 -1.47 30.31
N GLY A 182 2.14 -1.14 30.20
CA GLY A 182 1.28 -0.78 31.34
C GLY A 182 1.50 0.63 31.89
N ASN A 183 2.24 1.49 31.19
CA ASN A 183 2.50 2.88 31.60
C ASN A 183 1.46 3.84 31.00
N GLU A 184 0.28 3.87 31.62
CA GLU A 184 -0.85 4.71 31.20
C GLU A 184 -0.53 6.22 31.19
N SER A 185 0.30 6.69 32.13
CA SER A 185 0.66 8.10 32.20
C SER A 185 1.47 8.53 30.97
N LYS A 186 2.53 7.78 30.63
CA LYS A 186 3.36 8.07 29.46
C LYS A 186 2.62 7.81 28.16
N SER A 187 1.77 6.80 28.12
CA SER A 187 0.90 6.57 26.96
C SER A 187 0.03 7.80 26.66
N LYS A 188 -0.67 8.35 27.66
CA LYS A 188 -1.50 9.55 27.49
C LYS A 188 -0.68 10.78 27.09
N GLU A 189 0.49 10.96 27.69
CA GLU A 189 1.41 12.06 27.36
C GLU A 189 1.77 12.07 25.87
N TYR A 190 2.32 10.95 25.36
CA TYR A 190 2.74 10.85 23.96
C TYR A 190 1.56 10.83 22.99
N ARG A 191 0.41 10.26 23.38
CA ARG A 191 -0.81 10.31 22.54
C ARG A 191 -1.30 11.75 22.37
N ASN A 192 -1.30 12.54 23.44
CA ASN A 192 -1.71 13.94 23.36
C ASN A 192 -0.74 14.76 22.50
N LYS A 193 0.57 14.50 22.63
CA LYS A 193 1.60 15.13 21.79
C LYS A 193 1.40 14.78 20.31
N ALA A 194 1.20 13.50 20.01
CA ALA A 194 0.90 13.03 18.65
C ALA A 194 -0.36 13.71 18.07
N LEU A 195 -1.41 13.90 18.86
CA LEU A 195 -2.63 14.60 18.45
C LEU A 195 -2.41 16.11 18.22
N GLU A 196 -1.52 16.72 18.99
CA GLU A 196 -1.16 18.13 18.82
C GLU A 196 -0.35 18.35 17.55
N ASP A 197 0.70 17.55 17.36
CA ASP A 197 1.64 17.68 16.25
C ASP A 197 1.03 17.17 14.92
N SER A 198 -0.02 16.34 14.98
CA SER A 198 -0.73 15.86 13.79
C SER A 198 -1.84 16.79 13.28
N LYS A 199 -2.18 17.89 13.96
CA LYS A 199 -3.30 18.77 13.55
C LYS A 199 -3.16 19.25 12.10
N GLY A 200 -4.20 19.05 11.30
CA GLY A 200 -4.22 19.41 9.89
C GLY A 200 -3.36 18.51 8.99
N THR A 201 -2.77 17.44 9.53
CA THR A 201 -2.03 16.43 8.76
C THR A 201 -2.91 15.20 8.48
N VAL A 202 -2.41 14.33 7.60
CA VAL A 202 -3.05 13.03 7.32
C VAL A 202 -3.12 12.10 8.54
N TYR A 203 -2.31 12.34 9.58
CA TYR A 203 -2.27 11.49 10.77
C TYR A 203 -3.33 11.84 11.81
N GLU A 204 -3.96 13.03 11.74
CA GLU A 204 -4.92 13.47 12.75
C GLU A 204 -6.11 12.51 12.87
N SER A 205 -6.70 12.13 11.73
CA SER A 205 -7.84 11.21 11.68
C SER A 205 -7.45 9.79 12.09
N LEU A 206 -6.25 9.33 11.69
CA LEU A 206 -5.72 8.02 12.03
C LEU A 206 -5.52 7.87 13.54
N ILE A 207 -4.89 8.85 14.20
CA ILE A 207 -4.63 8.76 15.64
C ILE A 207 -5.94 8.81 16.43
N LYS A 208 -6.93 9.58 15.95
CA LYS A 208 -8.27 9.68 16.55
C LYS A 208 -9.09 8.40 16.43
N SER A 209 -8.95 7.62 15.35
CA SER A 209 -9.75 6.41 15.14
C SER A 209 -9.32 5.23 16.01
N GLN A 210 -8.08 5.22 16.50
CA GLN A 210 -7.49 4.12 17.27
C GLN A 210 -7.79 4.20 18.80
N ASN A 211 -9.02 4.55 19.19
CA ASN A 211 -9.45 4.60 20.59
C ASN A 211 -9.63 3.23 21.24
#